data_AF-A0A6D0IK26-F1
#
_entry.id   AF-A0A6D0IK26-F1
#
_cell.length_a   1.000
_cell.length_b   1.000
_cell.length_c   1.000
_cell.angle_alpha   90.00
_cell.angle_beta   90.00
_cell.angle_gamma   90.00
#
_symmetry.space_group_name_H-M   'P 1'
#
loop_
_entity.id
_entity.type
_entity.pdbx_description
1 polymer ?
#
loop_
_entity_poly.entity_id
_entity_poly.type
_entity_poly.pdbx_seq_one_letter_code
_entity_poly.pdbx_strand_id
1 'polypeptide(L)' 'CLECGTCRILGLGSALEQWEYPRGTFGVEFRYG' A
#
# COMPACT_ATOMS: atom_id res chain seq x y z
N CYS A 1 1.42 6.29 0.58
CA CYS A 1 1.25 4.86 0.92
C CYS A 1 2.63 4.33 1.29
N LEU A 2 2.80 3.71 2.45
CA LEU A 2 4.06 3.01 2.80
C LEU A 2 4.06 1.56 2.35
N GLU A 3 3.05 1.16 1.57
CA GLU A 3 2.86 -0.20 1.07
C GLU A 3 2.75 -1.29 2.15
N CYS A 4 2.58 -0.87 3.41
CA CYS A 4 2.46 -1.74 4.58
C CYS A 4 1.12 -2.49 4.66
N GLY A 5 0.14 -2.14 3.83
CA GLY A 5 -1.15 -2.85 3.76
C GLY A 5 -2.11 -2.62 4.93
N THR A 6 -1.83 -1.74 5.89
CA THR A 6 -2.78 -1.46 6.99
C THR A 6 -4.16 -1.04 6.49
N CYS A 7 -4.21 -0.12 5.51
CA CYS A 7 -5.46 0.31 4.90
C CYS A 7 -6.15 -0.81 4.09
N ARG A 8 -5.38 -1.74 3.52
CA ARG A 8 -5.93 -2.93 2.85
C ARG A 8 -6.72 -3.77 3.86
N ILE A 9 -6.13 -4.05 5.02
CA ILE A 9 -6.75 -4.92 6.03
C ILE A 9 -7.97 -4.24 6.66
N LEU A 10 -7.87 -2.97 7.02
CA LEU A 10 -8.92 -2.28 7.76
C LEU A 10 -10.00 -1.67 6.87
N GLY A 11 -9.67 -1.32 5.63
CA GLY A 11 -10.51 -0.50 4.77
C GLY A 11 -11.16 -1.25 3.60
N LEU A 12 -10.66 -2.42 3.20
CA LEU A 12 -11.22 -3.13 2.04
C LEU A 12 -12.70 -3.44 2.24
N GLY A 13 -13.51 -3.12 1.23
CA GLY A 13 -14.97 -3.31 1.26
C GLY A 13 -15.73 -2.28 2.11
N SER A 14 -15.05 -1.25 2.63
CA SER A 14 -15.66 -0.10 3.30
C SER A 14 -15.15 1.21 2.71
N ALA A 15 -14.07 1.75 3.29
CA ALA A 15 -13.45 3.00 2.87
C ALA A 15 -12.42 2.82 1.73
N LEU A 16 -12.09 1.59 1.37
CA LEU A 16 -11.13 1.25 0.32
C LEU A 16 -11.75 0.24 -0.63
N GLU A 17 -11.87 0.62 -1.90
CA GLU A 17 -12.41 -0.24 -2.95
C GLU A 17 -11.37 -1.27 -3.43
N GLN A 18 -10.12 -0.85 -3.59
CA GLN A 18 -9.04 -1.70 -4.09
C GLN A 18 -7.70 -1.34 -3.46
N TRP A 19 -6.79 -2.32 -3.45
CA TRP A 19 -5.42 -2.11 -2.98
C TRP A 19 -4.45 -2.95 -3.80
N GLU A 20 -3.41 -2.30 -4.31
CA GLU A 20 -2.39 -2.92 -5.16
C GLU A 20 -1.02 -2.32 -4.84
N TYR A 21 0.04 -3.11 -5.05
CA TYR A 21 1.39 -2.57 -5.04
C TYR A 21 1.61 -1.67 -6.27
N PRO A 22 2.42 -0.60 -6.15
CA PRO A 22 2.82 0.19 -7.30
C PRO A 22 3.65 -0.65 -8.28
N ARG A 23 3.62 -0.27 -9.56
CA ARG A 23 4.33 -1.01 -10.60
C ARG A 23 5.83 -0.70 -10.58
N GLY A 24 6.69 -1.71 -10.67
CA GLY A 24 8.12 -1.54 -10.97
C GLY A 24 8.84 -0.56 -10.04
N THR A 25 9.58 0.39 -10.61
CA THR A 25 10.40 1.41 -9.90
C THR A 25 9.59 2.51 -9.20
N PHE A 26 8.30 2.27 -8.94
CA PHE A 26 7.43 3.18 -8.19
C PHE A 26 7.19 2.59 -6.80
N GLY A 27 6.98 3.47 -5.83
CA GLY A 27 6.68 3.07 -4.47
C GLY A 27 7.68 3.63 -3.46
N VAL A 28 7.63 3.06 -2.26
CA VAL A 28 8.56 3.41 -1.19
C VAL A 28 9.89 2.69 -1.38
N GLU A 29 10.99 3.44 -1.27
CA GLU A 29 12.35 2.92 -1.23
C GLU A 29 12.95 3.22 0.15
N PHE A 30 13.28 2.18 0.91
CA PHE A 30 13.91 2.32 2.21
C PHE A 30 15.43 2.28 2.08
N ARG A 31 16.12 3.33 2.53
CA ARG A 31 17.58 3.41 2.48
C ARG A 31 18.28 2.86 3.72
N TYR A 32 17.61 2.97 4.86
CA TYR A 32 18.13 2.51 6.16
C TYR A 32 17.10 1.71 6.96
N GLY A 33 15.99 1.30 6.32
CA GLY A 33 14.84 0.68 7.00
C GLY A 33 13.94 1.72 7.64
#